data_AF-A0A6A5HKA6-F1
#
_entry.id   AF-A0A6A5HKA6-F1
#
_cell.length_a   1.000
_cell.length_b   1.000
_cell.length_c   1.000
_cell.angle_alpha   90.00
_cell.angle_beta   90.00
_cell.angle_gamma   90.00
#
_symmetry.space_group_name_H-M   'P 1'
#
loop_
_entity.id
_entity.type
_entity.pdbx_description
1 polymer ?
#
loop_
_entity_poly.entity_id
_entity_poly.type
_entity_poly.pdbx_seq_one_letter_code
_entity_poly.pdbx_strand_id
1 'polypeptide(L)'
;MMSRWFREKDQNFSHISECTALLPESLVDPRLRHGIARLIWDKFIGAAFQSIVQLVEKTGRRPKDRECRKEIGMGDVRLEEFLLECEKFLDILMVAVRDMPAPIDFKQDLLVEMAYSSFASHLQQSKTTSSRQDQLSSLASRQSLVNFHLVLHHQHLALALRLQLTTGLRFHPLRNLFCVTGNRAFFAPLDSHPLIPLDRVDDATLEKRHAFLIKVAEQGGMEERRLARNLEMEWKLTVNEISFMQALSSFRHGNDHQGALELASCVRDDRSAVALARVLAGRLIQLATEANKRYSTAHSQYLCGLAGEEAARVELYEASGDEDPLVDRNPKTWKEAVTSLGRAGNSVPQSAQAAIPFVRMNDIAKLYFGAQWVNN
;
A
#
# COMPACT_ATOMS: atom_id res chain seq x y z
N MET A 1 3.60 -11.13 26.16
CA MET A 1 2.93 -10.09 25.34
C MET A 1 1.84 -10.70 24.47
N MET A 2 2.19 -11.54 23.48
CA MET A 2 1.21 -12.11 22.54
C MET A 2 0.05 -12.89 23.17
N SER A 3 0.29 -13.68 24.24
CA SER A 3 -0.81 -14.38 24.92
C SER A 3 -1.82 -13.42 25.60
N ARG A 4 -1.39 -12.22 26.01
CA ARG A 4 -2.28 -11.18 26.56
C ARG A 4 -3.08 -10.51 25.44
N TRP A 5 -2.40 -10.15 24.35
CA TRP A 5 -3.06 -9.68 23.13
C TRP A 5 -4.15 -10.65 22.67
N PHE A 6 -3.85 -11.94 22.60
CA PHE A 6 -4.82 -12.91 22.11
C PHE A 6 -6.10 -13.04 22.97
N ARG A 7 -5.99 -12.82 24.29
CA ARG A 7 -7.13 -12.86 25.21
C ARG A 7 -8.01 -11.62 25.09
N GLU A 8 -7.38 -10.46 24.91
CA GLU A 8 -8.02 -9.15 24.92
C GLU A 8 -7.39 -8.28 23.82
N LYS A 9 -7.78 -8.55 22.56
CA LYS A 9 -7.11 -8.03 21.36
C LYS A 9 -7.21 -6.51 21.23
N ASP A 10 -8.35 -5.93 21.61
CA ASP A 10 -8.57 -4.48 21.58
C ASP A 10 -7.74 -3.76 22.66
N GLN A 11 -7.78 -4.23 23.91
CA GLN A 11 -7.10 -3.56 25.03
C GLN A 11 -5.57 -3.69 24.91
N ASN A 12 -5.10 -4.83 24.44
CA ASN A 12 -3.68 -5.16 24.42
C ASN A 12 -3.08 -5.07 23.00
N PHE A 13 -3.69 -4.26 22.13
CA PHE A 13 -3.26 -4.12 20.74
C PHE A 13 -1.78 -3.73 20.63
N SER A 14 -1.27 -2.84 21.49
CA SER A 14 0.13 -2.37 21.43
C SER A 14 1.16 -3.50 21.45
N HIS A 15 0.85 -4.63 22.10
CA HIS A 15 1.76 -5.78 22.18
C HIS A 15 2.09 -6.41 20.82
N ILE A 16 1.22 -6.29 19.81
CA ILE A 16 1.54 -6.78 18.47
C ILE A 16 2.62 -5.90 17.83
N SER A 17 2.46 -4.58 17.93
CA SER A 17 3.40 -3.59 17.40
C SER A 17 4.73 -3.60 18.15
N GLU A 18 4.71 -3.83 19.47
CA GLU A 18 5.92 -4.03 20.26
C GLU A 18 6.68 -5.28 19.78
N CYS A 19 5.98 -6.37 19.47
CA CYS A 19 6.64 -7.60 19.00
C CYS A 19 7.27 -7.42 17.61
N THR A 20 6.58 -6.80 16.65
CA THR A 20 7.15 -6.59 15.31
C THR A 20 8.31 -5.61 15.30
N ALA A 21 8.35 -4.64 16.23
CA ALA A 21 9.50 -3.75 16.42
C ALA A 21 10.68 -4.44 17.10
N LEU A 22 10.43 -5.21 18.18
CA LEU A 22 11.50 -5.81 18.98
C LEU A 22 12.18 -7.00 18.32
N LEU A 23 11.45 -7.81 17.53
CA LEU A 23 11.99 -9.06 16.96
C LEU A 23 13.22 -8.83 16.06
N PRO A 24 13.20 -7.90 15.09
CA PRO A 24 14.37 -7.61 14.25
C PRO A 24 15.55 -7.04 15.04
N GLU A 25 15.28 -6.18 16.03
CA GLU A 25 16.31 -5.47 16.80
C GLU A 25 16.99 -6.36 17.86
N SER A 26 16.19 -7.21 18.53
CA SER A 26 16.66 -7.97 19.69
C SER A 26 17.27 -9.33 19.32
N LEU A 27 16.99 -9.85 18.12
CA LEU A 27 17.42 -11.19 17.70
C LEU A 27 18.24 -11.13 16.42
N VAL A 28 19.56 -11.19 16.60
CA VAL A 28 20.53 -11.22 15.48
C VAL A 28 20.50 -12.56 14.74
N ASP A 29 20.27 -13.67 15.44
CA ASP A 29 20.19 -15.01 14.83
C ASP A 29 18.94 -15.14 13.93
N PRO A 30 19.09 -15.27 12.60
CA PRO A 30 17.98 -15.38 11.67
C PRO A 30 17.09 -16.61 11.96
N ARG A 31 17.67 -17.72 12.43
CA ARG A 31 16.92 -18.95 12.70
C ARG A 31 15.98 -18.79 13.89
N LEU A 32 16.49 -18.23 14.98
CA LEU A 32 15.71 -17.97 16.18
C LEU A 32 14.65 -16.89 15.92
N ARG A 33 15.01 -15.81 15.20
CA ARG A 33 14.07 -14.76 14.79
C ARG A 33 12.93 -15.31 13.94
N HIS A 34 13.26 -16.11 12.91
CA HIS A 34 12.30 -16.82 12.07
C HIS A 34 11.36 -17.70 12.92
N GLY A 35 11.93 -18.56 13.76
CA GLY A 35 11.17 -19.52 14.55
C GLY A 35 10.18 -18.85 15.52
N ILE A 36 10.60 -17.76 16.18
CA ILE A 36 9.71 -17.00 17.07
C ILE A 36 8.61 -16.31 16.27
N ALA A 37 8.94 -15.65 15.15
CA ALA A 37 7.95 -15.03 14.28
C ALA A 37 6.94 -16.07 13.75
N ARG A 38 7.40 -17.28 13.38
CA ARG A 38 6.56 -18.38 12.92
C ARG A 38 5.59 -18.84 14.01
N LEU A 39 6.09 -19.06 15.23
CA LEU A 39 5.26 -19.43 16.38
C LEU A 39 4.20 -18.37 16.69
N ILE A 40 4.56 -17.08 16.63
CA ILE A 40 3.62 -15.99 16.85
C ILE A 40 2.55 -15.98 15.75
N TRP A 41 2.97 -16.09 14.49
CA TRP A 41 2.06 -16.14 13.35
C TRP A 41 1.03 -17.27 13.50
N ASP A 42 1.49 -18.51 13.70
CA ASP A 42 0.61 -19.68 13.74
C ASP A 42 -0.32 -19.69 14.95
N LYS A 43 0.13 -19.20 16.11
CA LYS A 43 -0.66 -19.27 17.35
C LYS A 43 -1.63 -18.10 17.50
N PHE A 44 -1.29 -16.93 16.96
CA PHE A 44 -1.97 -15.69 17.31
C PHE A 44 -2.48 -14.92 16.10
N ILE A 45 -1.69 -14.79 15.03
CA ILE A 45 -1.97 -13.84 13.94
C ILE A 45 -2.76 -14.49 12.80
N GLY A 46 -2.34 -15.67 12.32
CA GLY A 46 -2.81 -16.26 11.08
C GLY A 46 -4.32 -16.46 11.02
N ALA A 47 -4.93 -16.96 12.10
CA ALA A 47 -6.38 -17.14 12.17
C ALA A 47 -7.14 -15.81 12.13
N ALA A 48 -6.65 -14.77 12.82
CA ALA A 48 -7.27 -13.45 12.80
C ALA A 48 -7.16 -12.80 11.42
N PHE A 49 -5.99 -12.93 10.77
CA PHE A 49 -5.79 -12.48 9.39
C PHE A 49 -6.75 -13.18 8.42
N GLN A 50 -6.89 -14.51 8.52
CA GLN A 50 -7.83 -15.27 7.72
C GLN A 50 -9.29 -14.82 7.91
N SER A 51 -9.72 -14.58 9.15
CA SER A 51 -11.07 -14.08 9.44
C SER A 51 -11.32 -12.71 8.79
N ILE A 52 -10.34 -11.79 8.84
CA ILE A 52 -10.44 -10.48 8.18
C ILE A 52 -10.61 -10.65 6.68
N VAL A 53 -9.77 -11.47 6.05
CA VAL A 53 -9.85 -11.73 4.61
C VAL A 53 -11.23 -12.29 4.24
N GLN A 54 -11.73 -13.28 4.97
CA GLN A 54 -13.03 -13.88 4.70
C GLN A 54 -14.18 -12.89 4.85
N LEU A 55 -14.12 -12.02 5.86
CA LEU A 55 -15.17 -11.04 6.12
C LEU A 55 -15.17 -9.90 5.09
N VAL A 56 -13.99 -9.42 4.69
CA VAL A 56 -13.84 -8.44 3.61
C VAL A 56 -14.25 -9.06 2.28
N GLU A 57 -13.84 -10.29 1.98
CA GLU A 57 -14.24 -10.99 0.76
C GLU A 57 -15.75 -11.21 0.70
N LYS A 58 -16.39 -11.54 1.84
CA LYS A 58 -17.84 -11.73 1.90
C LYS A 58 -18.61 -10.44 1.66
N THR A 59 -18.18 -9.35 2.28
CA THR A 59 -18.90 -8.06 2.26
C THR A 59 -18.51 -7.17 1.09
N GLY A 60 -17.33 -7.40 0.51
CA GLY A 60 -16.73 -6.57 -0.53
C GLY A 60 -16.35 -5.16 -0.06
N ARG A 61 -16.29 -4.90 1.25
CA ARG A 61 -16.04 -3.56 1.83
C ARG A 61 -15.52 -3.69 3.26
N ARG A 62 -15.26 -2.55 3.93
CA ARG A 62 -14.97 -2.53 5.36
C ARG A 62 -16.09 -3.23 6.15
N PRO A 63 -15.77 -4.25 6.95
CA PRO A 63 -16.77 -4.90 7.79
C PRO A 63 -17.23 -3.96 8.91
N LYS A 64 -18.47 -4.15 9.40
CA LYS A 64 -19.00 -3.32 10.48
C LYS A 64 -18.37 -3.71 11.81
N ASP A 65 -18.20 -2.76 12.73
CA ASP A 65 -17.65 -3.01 14.09
C ASP A 65 -18.27 -4.23 14.80
N ARG A 66 -19.59 -4.39 14.73
CA ARG A 66 -20.28 -5.56 15.30
C ARG A 66 -19.80 -6.90 14.73
N GLU A 67 -19.54 -6.95 13.42
CA GLU A 67 -19.05 -8.15 12.74
C GLU A 67 -17.58 -8.39 13.11
N CYS A 68 -16.76 -7.32 13.17
CA CYS A 68 -15.35 -7.40 13.57
C CYS A 68 -15.18 -7.94 14.99
N ARG A 69 -15.94 -7.40 15.95
CA ARG A 69 -15.91 -7.86 17.35
C ARG A 69 -16.35 -9.32 17.48
N LYS A 70 -17.30 -9.75 16.66
CA LYS A 70 -17.84 -11.12 16.69
C LYS A 70 -16.89 -12.14 16.07
N GLU A 71 -16.34 -11.86 14.89
CA GLU A 71 -15.57 -12.85 14.11
C GLU A 71 -14.06 -12.77 14.35
N ILE A 72 -13.54 -11.58 14.68
CA ILE A 72 -12.10 -11.32 14.83
C ILE A 72 -11.75 -11.05 16.29
N GLY A 73 -12.67 -10.47 17.07
CA GLY A 73 -12.47 -10.11 18.48
C GLY A 73 -11.76 -8.77 18.66
N MET A 74 -11.75 -7.92 17.64
CA MET A 74 -11.24 -6.54 17.67
C MET A 74 -12.19 -5.59 16.95
N GLY A 75 -12.14 -4.30 17.27
CA GLY A 75 -12.94 -3.25 16.62
C GLY A 75 -12.52 -2.98 15.17
N ASP A 76 -13.44 -2.43 14.38
CA ASP A 76 -13.20 -2.13 12.95
C ASP A 76 -12.11 -1.07 12.70
N VAL A 77 -11.92 -0.15 13.64
CA VAL A 77 -10.87 0.87 13.60
C VAL A 77 -9.45 0.29 13.65
N ARG A 78 -9.27 -0.89 14.27
CA ARG A 78 -7.94 -1.54 14.41
C ARG A 78 -7.55 -2.40 13.21
N LEU A 79 -8.44 -2.62 12.24
CA LEU A 79 -8.17 -3.57 11.15
C LEU A 79 -6.99 -3.14 10.27
N GLU A 80 -6.86 -1.86 9.99
CA GLU A 80 -5.76 -1.32 9.18
C GLU A 80 -4.42 -1.47 9.89
N GLU A 81 -4.37 -1.07 11.17
CA GLU A 81 -3.21 -1.27 12.04
C GLU A 81 -2.86 -2.75 12.11
N PHE A 82 -3.83 -3.65 12.27
CA PHE A 82 -3.56 -5.09 12.35
C PHE A 82 -3.00 -5.65 11.04
N LEU A 83 -3.51 -5.20 9.88
CA LEU A 83 -2.99 -5.62 8.58
C LEU A 83 -1.56 -5.13 8.34
N LEU A 84 -1.23 -3.90 8.77
CA LEU A 84 0.14 -3.40 8.76
C LEU A 84 1.07 -4.30 9.60
N GLU A 85 0.61 -4.75 10.76
CA GLU A 85 1.37 -5.64 11.63
C GLU A 85 1.49 -7.05 11.04
N CYS A 86 0.49 -7.52 10.31
CA CYS A 86 0.59 -8.75 9.51
C CYS A 86 1.66 -8.62 8.42
N GLU A 87 1.68 -7.50 7.68
CA GLU A 87 2.72 -7.24 6.67
C GLU A 87 4.12 -7.28 7.30
N LYS A 88 4.32 -6.65 8.47
CA LYS A 88 5.60 -6.70 9.19
C LYS A 88 6.00 -8.12 9.60
N PHE A 89 5.08 -8.92 10.13
CA PHE A 89 5.40 -10.32 10.46
C PHE A 89 5.77 -11.15 9.23
N LEU A 90 5.07 -10.96 8.12
CA LEU A 90 5.38 -11.64 6.85
C LEU A 90 6.75 -11.21 6.33
N ASP A 91 7.08 -9.92 6.40
CA ASP A 91 8.40 -9.40 6.03
C ASP A 91 9.51 -9.97 6.92
N ILE A 92 9.32 -10.00 8.24
CA ILE A 92 10.27 -10.63 9.19
C ILE A 92 10.54 -12.09 8.81
N LEU A 93 9.49 -12.84 8.47
CA LEU A 93 9.61 -14.24 8.05
C LEU A 93 10.42 -14.38 6.76
N MET A 94 10.15 -13.54 5.75
CA MET A 94 10.87 -13.55 4.47
C MET A 94 12.33 -13.13 4.62
N VAL A 95 12.58 -12.02 5.32
CA VAL A 95 13.92 -11.49 5.59
C VAL A 95 14.73 -12.52 6.37
N ALA A 96 14.16 -13.13 7.40
CA ALA A 96 14.86 -14.15 8.18
C ALA A 96 15.24 -15.37 7.33
N VAL A 97 14.37 -15.85 6.41
CA VAL A 97 14.71 -16.94 5.48
C VAL A 97 15.81 -16.53 4.50
N ARG A 98 15.76 -15.30 3.97
CA ARG A 98 16.78 -14.77 3.05
C ARG A 98 18.15 -14.63 3.73
N ASP A 99 18.16 -14.19 4.99
CA ASP A 99 19.37 -13.98 5.78
C ASP A 99 19.93 -15.28 6.37
N MET A 100 19.23 -16.42 6.25
CA MET A 100 19.74 -17.70 6.71
C MET A 100 21.06 -18.03 6.00
N PRO A 101 22.10 -18.45 6.73
CA PRO A 101 23.30 -18.97 6.09
C PRO A 101 22.94 -20.17 5.23
N ALA A 102 23.67 -20.36 4.12
CA ALA A 102 23.52 -21.54 3.28
C ALA A 102 23.59 -22.80 4.16
N PRO A 103 22.78 -23.84 3.87
CA PRO A 103 22.83 -25.08 4.63
C PRO A 103 24.26 -25.56 4.69
N ILE A 104 24.88 -25.49 5.86
CA ILE A 104 26.19 -26.08 6.06
C ILE A 104 25.91 -27.58 6.07
N ASP A 105 26.56 -28.34 5.18
CA ASP A 105 26.40 -29.80 5.02
C ASP A 105 26.98 -30.59 6.22
N PHE A 106 26.99 -29.97 7.40
CA PHE A 106 27.37 -30.55 8.67
C PHE A 106 26.10 -30.98 9.40
N LYS A 107 26.15 -32.16 10.01
CA LYS A 107 25.10 -32.72 10.88
C LYS A 107 24.91 -31.82 12.11
N GLN A 108 24.27 -30.67 11.92
CA GLN A 108 24.05 -29.66 12.94
C GLN A 108 23.16 -30.19 14.07
N ASP A 109 22.30 -31.16 13.76
CA ASP A 109 21.52 -31.92 14.74
C ASP A 109 22.44 -32.59 15.78
N LEU A 110 23.58 -33.15 15.38
CA LEU A 110 24.54 -33.78 16.30
C LEU A 110 25.28 -32.78 17.18
N LEU A 111 25.59 -31.57 16.67
CA LEU A 111 26.28 -30.54 17.44
C LEU A 111 25.34 -29.78 18.39
N VAL A 112 24.11 -29.52 17.96
CA VAL A 112 23.07 -28.92 18.82
C VAL A 112 22.68 -29.92 19.89
N GLU A 113 22.49 -31.20 19.55
CA GLU A 113 22.21 -32.24 20.53
C GLU A 113 23.40 -32.46 21.49
N MET A 114 24.66 -32.41 21.02
CA MET A 114 25.86 -32.44 21.89
C MET A 114 25.98 -31.21 22.79
N ALA A 115 25.78 -30.00 22.27
CA ALA A 115 25.90 -28.77 23.04
C ALA A 115 24.80 -28.66 24.09
N TYR A 116 23.55 -29.03 23.74
CA TYR A 116 22.45 -29.06 24.70
C TYR A 116 22.56 -30.21 25.70
N SER A 117 22.97 -31.42 25.29
CA SER A 117 23.17 -32.53 26.22
C SER A 117 24.33 -32.29 27.18
N SER A 118 25.42 -31.64 26.75
CA SER A 118 26.55 -31.33 27.62
C SER A 118 26.28 -30.13 28.53
N PHE A 119 25.56 -29.09 28.09
CA PHE A 119 25.30 -27.91 28.92
C PHE A 119 24.07 -28.09 29.83
N ALA A 120 23.00 -28.74 29.35
CA ALA A 120 21.80 -28.98 30.15
C ALA A 120 22.00 -30.08 31.21
N SER A 121 22.85 -31.09 30.95
CA SER A 121 23.15 -32.13 31.96
C SER A 121 23.89 -31.57 33.18
N HIS A 122 24.70 -30.51 33.02
CA HIS A 122 25.36 -29.84 34.13
C HIS A 122 24.45 -28.90 34.93
N LEU A 123 23.39 -28.34 34.33
CA LEU A 123 22.41 -27.51 35.05
C LEU A 123 21.23 -28.29 35.65
N GLN A 124 20.90 -29.49 35.12
CA GLN A 124 19.74 -30.28 35.55
C GLN A 124 19.99 -31.22 36.75
N GLN A 125 21.15 -31.13 37.42
CA GLN A 125 21.36 -31.82 38.70
C GLN A 125 20.59 -31.21 39.88
N SER A 126 19.83 -30.12 39.68
CA SER A 126 18.88 -29.63 40.68
C SER A 126 17.49 -30.22 40.46
N LYS A 127 17.17 -31.22 41.27
CA LYS A 127 15.87 -31.87 41.46
C LYS A 127 14.68 -30.92 41.27
N THR A 128 13.80 -31.24 40.32
CA THR A 128 12.35 -31.39 40.56
C THR A 128 11.64 -31.88 39.30
N THR A 129 10.84 -32.93 39.46
CA THR A 129 9.87 -33.46 38.51
C THR A 129 8.76 -32.45 38.24
N SER A 130 9.00 -31.52 37.31
CA SER A 130 7.96 -30.70 36.70
C SER A 130 8.04 -30.85 35.18
N SER A 131 6.88 -30.91 34.53
CA SER A 131 6.70 -31.08 33.08
C SER A 131 7.79 -30.42 32.26
N ARG A 132 8.42 -31.16 31.32
CA ARG A 132 9.34 -30.59 30.32
C ARG A 132 8.58 -29.56 29.47
N GLN A 133 8.48 -28.33 29.94
CA GLN A 133 8.11 -27.20 29.10
C GLN A 133 9.32 -26.96 28.20
N ASP A 134 9.17 -27.29 26.92
CA ASP A 134 10.20 -26.97 25.93
C ASP A 134 10.49 -25.47 26.00
N GLN A 135 11.77 -25.12 26.19
CA GLN A 135 12.20 -23.72 26.18
C GLN A 135 11.83 -23.08 24.84
N LEU A 136 11.34 -21.84 24.86
CA LEU A 136 10.87 -21.14 23.66
C LEU A 136 11.90 -21.15 22.52
N SER A 137 13.19 -21.02 22.86
CA SER A 137 14.30 -21.09 21.90
C SER A 137 14.39 -22.45 21.20
N SER A 138 14.21 -23.55 21.93
CA SER A 138 14.17 -24.91 21.36
C SER A 138 12.98 -25.09 20.42
N LEU A 139 11.79 -24.59 20.81
CA LEU A 139 10.60 -24.64 19.95
C LEU A 139 10.77 -23.80 18.68
N ALA A 140 11.36 -22.62 18.80
CA ALA A 140 11.62 -21.72 17.68
C ALA A 140 12.63 -22.34 16.70
N SER A 141 13.74 -22.88 17.18
CA SER A 141 14.75 -23.51 16.32
C SER A 141 14.22 -24.71 15.54
N ARG A 142 13.18 -25.39 16.03
CA ARG A 142 12.53 -26.54 15.39
C ARG A 142 11.48 -26.18 14.34
N GLN A 143 11.13 -24.91 14.17
CA GLN A 143 10.13 -24.53 13.18
C GLN A 143 10.62 -24.81 11.75
N SER A 144 9.74 -25.38 10.92
CA SER A 144 9.98 -25.50 9.47
C SER A 144 10.16 -24.11 8.87
N LEU A 145 11.12 -23.96 7.94
CA LEU A 145 11.27 -22.72 7.19
C LEU A 145 10.02 -22.45 6.36
N VAL A 146 9.67 -21.17 6.24
CA VAL A 146 8.55 -20.77 5.40
C VAL A 146 8.95 -20.84 3.93
N ASN A 147 7.99 -21.16 3.08
CA ASN A 147 8.08 -20.95 1.65
C ASN A 147 7.99 -19.45 1.37
N PHE A 148 9.10 -18.87 0.92
CA PHE A 148 9.21 -17.44 0.63
C PHE A 148 8.09 -16.94 -0.29
N HIS A 149 7.80 -17.65 -1.38
CA HIS A 149 6.78 -17.25 -2.35
C HIS A 149 5.37 -17.31 -1.79
N LEU A 150 5.09 -18.28 -0.91
CA LEU A 150 3.81 -18.37 -0.22
C LEU A 150 3.62 -17.19 0.75
N VAL A 151 4.68 -16.81 1.48
CA VAL A 151 4.64 -15.65 2.38
C VAL A 151 4.47 -14.35 1.61
N LEU A 152 5.22 -14.16 0.51
CA LEU A 152 5.08 -13.02 -0.39
C LEU A 152 3.64 -12.91 -0.94
N HIS A 153 3.04 -14.04 -1.32
CA HIS A 153 1.66 -14.08 -1.79
C HIS A 153 0.66 -13.63 -0.72
N HIS A 154 0.86 -14.03 0.54
CA HIS A 154 0.06 -13.52 1.68
C HIS A 154 0.31 -12.03 1.95
N GLN A 155 1.53 -11.54 1.73
CA GLN A 155 1.87 -10.13 1.91
C GLN A 155 1.18 -9.25 0.85
N HIS A 156 1.12 -9.70 -0.40
CA HIS A 156 0.36 -9.02 -1.45
C HIS A 156 -1.13 -8.90 -1.06
N LEU A 157 -1.70 -9.96 -0.49
CA LEU A 157 -3.08 -9.94 -0.01
C LEU A 157 -3.26 -8.98 1.16
N ALA A 158 -2.37 -9.01 2.15
CA ALA A 158 -2.43 -8.13 3.32
C ALA A 158 -2.37 -6.65 2.92
N LEU A 159 -1.43 -6.29 2.05
CA LEU A 159 -1.27 -4.95 1.52
C LEU A 159 -2.49 -4.51 0.69
N ALA A 160 -3.02 -5.38 -0.18
CA ALA A 160 -4.21 -5.08 -0.96
C ALA A 160 -5.44 -4.85 -0.07
N LEU A 161 -5.62 -5.64 1.00
CA LEU A 161 -6.68 -5.41 1.97
C LEU A 161 -6.49 -4.09 2.70
N ARG A 162 -5.27 -3.77 3.15
CA ARG A 162 -5.02 -2.52 3.86
C ARG A 162 -5.34 -1.32 2.97
N LEU A 163 -4.86 -1.32 1.72
CA LEU A 163 -5.20 -0.32 0.72
C LEU A 163 -6.71 -0.22 0.50
N GLN A 164 -7.43 -1.35 0.41
CA GLN A 164 -8.88 -1.33 0.27
C GLN A 164 -9.58 -0.69 1.48
N LEU A 165 -9.13 -0.98 2.69
CA LEU A 165 -9.75 -0.44 3.91
C LEU A 165 -9.46 1.05 4.09
N THR A 166 -8.23 1.50 3.85
CA THR A 166 -7.82 2.91 3.99
C THR A 166 -8.50 3.79 2.93
N THR A 167 -8.59 3.33 1.69
CA THR A 167 -9.25 4.06 0.59
C THR A 167 -10.77 3.95 0.59
N GLY A 168 -11.35 3.06 1.41
CA GLY A 168 -12.80 2.81 1.42
C GLY A 168 -13.33 2.10 0.17
N LEU A 169 -12.46 1.43 -0.60
CA LEU A 169 -12.84 0.77 -1.83
C LEU A 169 -13.78 -0.41 -1.60
N ARG A 170 -14.74 -0.54 -2.53
CA ARG A 170 -15.64 -1.70 -2.59
C ARG A 170 -15.12 -2.70 -3.60
N PHE A 171 -14.58 -3.81 -3.10
CA PHE A 171 -13.91 -4.82 -3.89
C PHE A 171 -13.88 -6.18 -3.17
N HIS A 172 -13.90 -7.26 -3.94
CA HIS A 172 -13.73 -8.64 -3.46
C HIS A 172 -12.30 -9.10 -3.79
N PRO A 173 -11.32 -8.94 -2.87
CA PRO A 173 -9.90 -9.08 -3.17
C PRO A 173 -9.51 -10.49 -3.65
N LEU A 174 -10.03 -11.56 -3.05
CA LEU A 174 -9.69 -12.93 -3.45
C LEU A 174 -10.20 -13.22 -4.86
N ARG A 175 -11.48 -12.93 -5.12
CA ARG A 175 -12.12 -13.21 -6.41
C ARG A 175 -11.52 -12.40 -7.58
N ASN A 176 -10.97 -11.23 -7.30
CA ASN A 176 -10.62 -10.28 -8.36
C ASN A 176 -9.13 -10.03 -8.52
N LEU A 177 -8.30 -10.12 -7.47
CA LEU A 177 -6.86 -9.85 -7.57
C LEU A 177 -6.03 -11.12 -7.76
N PHE A 178 -6.61 -12.28 -7.53
CA PHE A 178 -5.91 -13.56 -7.56
C PHE A 178 -6.64 -14.54 -8.46
N CYS A 179 -5.88 -15.27 -9.26
CA CYS A 179 -6.43 -16.35 -10.09
C CYS A 179 -6.85 -17.55 -9.22
N VAL A 180 -7.54 -18.51 -9.82
CA VAL A 180 -8.05 -19.71 -9.12
C VAL A 180 -6.93 -20.49 -8.42
N THR A 181 -5.79 -20.67 -9.08
CA THR A 181 -4.63 -21.38 -8.49
C THR A 181 -4.07 -20.63 -7.29
N GLY A 182 -3.83 -19.33 -7.43
CA GLY A 182 -3.33 -18.49 -6.34
C GLY A 182 -4.29 -18.45 -5.15
N ASN A 183 -5.60 -18.46 -5.39
CA ASN A 183 -6.60 -18.50 -4.32
C ASN A 183 -6.54 -19.79 -3.48
N ARG A 184 -6.23 -20.93 -4.11
CA ARG A 184 -6.10 -22.21 -3.41
C ARG A 184 -4.86 -22.28 -2.51
N ALA A 185 -3.87 -21.41 -2.73
CA ALA A 185 -2.66 -21.36 -1.92
C ALA A 185 -2.84 -20.61 -0.59
N PHE A 186 -3.81 -19.69 -0.51
CA PHE A 186 -4.01 -18.92 0.71
C PHE A 186 -4.40 -19.80 1.90
N PHE A 187 -3.83 -19.46 3.05
CA PHE A 187 -4.05 -20.13 4.34
C PHE A 187 -3.59 -21.61 4.39
N ALA A 188 -2.85 -22.07 3.37
CA ALA A 188 -2.03 -23.26 3.52
C ALA A 188 -0.91 -23.02 4.56
N PRO A 189 -0.41 -24.06 5.24
CA PRO A 189 0.74 -23.93 6.15
C PRO A 189 1.89 -23.20 5.45
N LEU A 190 2.53 -22.22 6.11
CA LEU A 190 3.49 -21.34 5.42
C LEU A 190 4.75 -22.08 4.95
N ASP A 191 5.03 -23.29 5.43
CA ASP A 191 6.10 -24.19 4.99
C ASP A 191 5.71 -25.10 3.82
N SER A 192 4.46 -25.03 3.38
CA SER A 192 3.95 -25.80 2.23
C SER A 192 4.37 -25.20 0.89
N HIS A 193 4.23 -26.00 -0.18
CA HIS A 193 4.61 -25.63 -1.53
C HIS A 193 3.42 -25.73 -2.50
N PRO A 194 2.35 -24.94 -2.28
CA PRO A 194 1.22 -24.91 -3.20
C PRO A 194 1.66 -24.27 -4.52
N LEU A 195 0.93 -24.57 -5.59
CA LEU A 195 1.15 -23.93 -6.88
C LEU A 195 0.73 -22.46 -6.80
N ILE A 196 1.69 -21.56 -7.06
CA ILE A 196 1.47 -20.11 -7.10
C ILE A 196 1.98 -19.62 -8.47
N PRO A 197 1.16 -18.89 -9.25
CA PRO A 197 1.62 -18.29 -10.49
C PRO A 197 2.53 -17.09 -10.18
N LEU A 198 3.84 -17.29 -10.34
CA LEU A 198 4.86 -16.27 -10.05
C LEU A 198 5.07 -15.30 -11.22
N ASP A 199 4.95 -15.77 -12.46
CA ASP A 199 5.33 -14.96 -13.63
C ASP A 199 4.17 -14.24 -14.29
N ARG A 200 3.09 -14.97 -14.61
CA ARG A 200 1.94 -14.41 -15.30
C ARG A 200 0.64 -15.06 -14.85
N VAL A 201 -0.34 -14.22 -14.59
CA VAL A 201 -1.75 -14.61 -14.43
C VAL A 201 -2.50 -14.34 -15.73
N ASP A 202 -3.71 -14.87 -15.85
CA ASP A 202 -4.57 -14.62 -17.01
C ASP A 202 -4.89 -13.13 -17.17
N ASP A 203 -5.13 -12.70 -18.41
CA ASP A 203 -5.33 -11.29 -18.75
C ASP A 203 -6.53 -10.68 -18.00
N ALA A 204 -7.57 -11.46 -17.70
CA ALA A 204 -8.71 -10.99 -16.92
C ALA A 204 -8.34 -10.69 -15.45
N THR A 205 -7.43 -11.46 -14.85
CA THR A 205 -6.89 -11.14 -13.52
C THR A 205 -5.98 -9.90 -13.59
N LEU A 206 -5.17 -9.75 -14.64
CA LEU A 206 -4.34 -8.55 -14.85
C LEU A 206 -5.20 -7.28 -14.98
N GLU A 207 -6.25 -7.29 -15.80
CA GLU A 207 -7.18 -6.16 -15.96
C GLU A 207 -7.83 -5.76 -14.63
N LYS A 208 -8.21 -6.72 -13.79
CA LYS A 208 -8.77 -6.43 -12.47
C LYS A 208 -7.76 -5.83 -11.50
N ARG A 209 -6.50 -6.29 -11.53
CA ARG A 209 -5.41 -5.69 -10.75
C ARG A 209 -5.13 -4.26 -11.20
N HIS A 210 -5.14 -4.02 -12.51
CA HIS A 210 -5.08 -2.68 -13.11
C HIS A 210 -6.19 -1.78 -12.58
N ALA A 211 -7.44 -2.23 -12.72
CA ALA A 211 -8.60 -1.46 -12.28
C ALA A 211 -8.59 -1.19 -10.76
N PHE A 212 -8.04 -2.11 -9.97
CA PHE A 212 -7.86 -1.92 -8.52
C PHE A 212 -6.83 -0.82 -8.22
N LEU A 213 -5.63 -0.88 -8.79
CA LEU A 213 -4.60 0.12 -8.51
C LEU A 213 -4.92 1.50 -9.09
N ILE A 214 -5.63 1.59 -10.21
CA ILE A 214 -6.17 2.86 -10.72
C ILE A 214 -7.11 3.49 -9.70
N LYS A 215 -8.03 2.71 -9.12
CA LYS A 215 -8.95 3.22 -8.09
C LYS A 215 -8.22 3.64 -6.82
N VAL A 216 -7.17 2.91 -6.41
CA VAL A 216 -6.31 3.31 -5.29
C VAL A 216 -5.58 4.62 -5.61
N ALA A 217 -5.09 4.79 -6.84
CA ALA A 217 -4.45 6.05 -7.27
C ALA A 217 -5.44 7.23 -7.26
N GLU A 218 -6.69 6.99 -7.64
CA GLU A 218 -7.74 8.01 -7.64
C GLU A 218 -8.22 8.42 -6.25
N GLN A 219 -8.38 7.46 -5.33
CA GLN A 219 -9.05 7.66 -4.04
C GLN A 219 -8.10 7.71 -2.84
N GLY A 220 -6.88 7.19 -3.00
CA GLY A 220 -5.88 7.12 -1.94
C GLY A 220 -5.06 8.39 -1.79
N GLY A 221 -4.61 8.64 -0.57
CA GLY A 221 -3.65 9.70 -0.25
C GLY A 221 -2.24 9.34 -0.69
N MET A 222 -1.27 10.17 -0.31
CA MET A 222 0.13 9.97 -0.71
C MET A 222 0.67 8.61 -0.27
N GLU A 223 0.41 8.21 0.98
CA GLU A 223 0.90 6.94 1.52
C GLU A 223 0.27 5.74 0.80
N GLU A 224 -1.05 5.75 0.55
CA GLU A 224 -1.70 4.68 -0.22
C GLU A 224 -1.13 4.56 -1.63
N ARG A 225 -0.88 5.69 -2.30
CA ARG A 225 -0.27 5.70 -3.63
C ARG A 225 1.16 5.18 -3.61
N ARG A 226 1.96 5.57 -2.62
CA ARG A 226 3.33 5.05 -2.42
C ARG A 226 3.32 3.53 -2.23
N LEU A 227 2.40 3.04 -1.41
CA LEU A 227 2.23 1.62 -1.12
C LEU A 227 1.71 0.82 -2.33
N ALA A 228 0.80 1.41 -3.12
CA ALA A 228 0.29 0.80 -4.35
C ALA A 228 1.39 0.48 -5.37
N ARG A 229 2.47 1.29 -5.41
CA ARG A 229 3.63 1.03 -6.28
C ARG A 229 4.34 -0.29 -5.97
N ASN A 230 4.32 -0.75 -4.72
CA ASN A 230 4.90 -2.04 -4.36
C ASN A 230 4.15 -3.17 -5.10
N LEU A 231 2.81 -3.13 -5.08
CA LEU A 231 1.99 -4.11 -5.81
C LEU A 231 2.13 -3.95 -7.33
N GLU A 232 2.23 -2.73 -7.83
CA GLU A 232 2.46 -2.45 -9.26
C GLU A 232 3.73 -3.12 -9.78
N MET A 233 4.84 -2.97 -9.05
CA MET A 233 6.13 -3.58 -9.38
C MET A 233 6.08 -5.11 -9.27
N GLU A 234 5.57 -5.64 -8.16
CA GLU A 234 5.50 -7.08 -7.90
C GLU A 234 4.57 -7.80 -8.90
N TRP A 235 3.49 -7.15 -9.32
CA TRP A 235 2.56 -7.70 -10.30
C TRP A 235 2.93 -7.37 -11.75
N LYS A 236 4.03 -6.66 -11.99
CA LYS A 236 4.54 -6.27 -13.31
C LYS A 236 3.46 -5.64 -14.19
N LEU A 237 2.63 -4.79 -13.58
CA LEU A 237 1.52 -4.14 -14.26
C LEU A 237 2.04 -3.07 -15.23
N THR A 238 1.24 -2.73 -16.25
CA THR A 238 1.57 -1.61 -17.15
C THR A 238 1.71 -0.31 -16.36
N VAL A 239 2.97 0.09 -16.18
CA VAL A 239 3.36 1.20 -15.31
C VAL A 239 2.73 2.52 -15.75
N ASN A 240 2.52 2.71 -17.06
CA ASN A 240 2.16 4.01 -17.59
C ASN A 240 0.77 4.51 -17.17
N GLU A 241 -0.26 3.66 -17.24
CA GLU A 241 -1.63 4.09 -16.90
C GLU A 241 -1.78 4.35 -15.39
N ILE A 242 -1.18 3.49 -14.57
CA ILE A 242 -1.18 3.65 -13.11
C ILE A 242 -0.37 4.89 -12.70
N SER A 243 0.85 5.05 -13.25
CA SER A 243 1.69 6.22 -12.99
C SER A 243 1.03 7.51 -13.45
N PHE A 244 0.35 7.51 -14.60
CA PHE A 244 -0.36 8.68 -15.08
C PHE A 244 -1.54 9.04 -14.17
N MET A 245 -2.29 8.04 -13.70
CA MET A 245 -3.39 8.26 -12.76
C MET A 245 -2.90 8.74 -11.39
N GLN A 246 -1.73 8.28 -10.92
CA GLN A 246 -1.07 8.82 -9.74
C GLN A 246 -0.72 10.29 -9.95
N ALA A 247 -0.08 10.64 -11.07
CA ALA A 247 0.28 12.01 -11.40
C ALA A 247 -0.95 12.93 -11.44
N LEU A 248 -2.00 12.49 -12.15
CA LEU A 248 -3.26 13.22 -12.26
C LEU A 248 -3.91 13.44 -10.89
N SER A 249 -3.89 12.43 -10.03
CA SER A 249 -4.40 12.52 -8.66
C SER A 249 -3.57 13.49 -7.80
N SER A 250 -2.24 13.46 -7.91
CA SER A 250 -1.36 14.43 -7.26
C SER A 250 -1.68 15.86 -7.69
N PHE A 251 -1.96 16.10 -8.98
CA PHE A 251 -2.46 17.40 -9.47
C PHE A 251 -3.91 17.71 -9.06
N ARG A 252 -4.76 16.74 -8.73
CA ARG A 252 -6.10 17.07 -8.18
C ARG A 252 -5.97 17.66 -6.77
N HIS A 253 -5.10 17.10 -5.95
CA HIS A 253 -4.92 17.48 -4.53
C HIS A 253 -3.86 18.58 -4.32
N GLY A 254 -3.54 19.37 -5.35
CA GLY A 254 -2.56 20.46 -5.22
C GLY A 254 -1.09 20.03 -5.05
N ASN A 255 -0.77 18.73 -5.01
CA ASN A 255 0.60 18.22 -4.83
C ASN A 255 1.38 18.19 -6.15
N ASP A 256 1.55 19.37 -6.74
CA ASP A 256 2.11 19.53 -8.08
C ASP A 256 3.56 19.09 -8.19
N HIS A 257 4.34 19.20 -7.11
CA HIS A 257 5.73 18.75 -7.12
C HIS A 257 5.80 17.24 -7.38
N GLN A 258 5.04 16.47 -6.61
CA GLN A 258 4.94 15.03 -6.78
C GLN A 258 4.30 14.66 -8.12
N GLY A 259 3.22 15.36 -8.51
CA GLY A 259 2.56 15.14 -9.80
C GLY A 259 3.49 15.35 -11.00
N ALA A 260 4.39 16.34 -10.93
CA ALA A 260 5.37 16.59 -11.98
C ALA A 260 6.43 15.47 -12.07
N LEU A 261 6.90 14.96 -10.92
CA LEU A 261 7.84 13.83 -10.88
C LEU A 261 7.20 12.56 -11.46
N GLU A 262 5.95 12.26 -11.08
CA GLU A 262 5.19 11.11 -11.58
C GLU A 262 4.89 11.23 -13.08
N LEU A 263 4.53 12.42 -13.54
CA LEU A 263 4.25 12.67 -14.96
C LEU A 263 5.51 12.56 -15.84
N ALA A 264 6.69 12.85 -15.29
CA ALA A 264 7.95 12.78 -16.02
C ALA A 264 8.32 11.35 -16.44
N SER A 265 7.93 10.34 -15.65
CA SER A 265 8.14 8.92 -15.98
C SER A 265 7.06 8.31 -16.87
N CYS A 266 6.00 9.06 -17.19
CA CYS A 266 4.90 8.57 -18.03
C CYS A 266 5.16 8.80 -19.53
N VAL A 267 4.81 7.80 -20.35
CA VAL A 267 4.55 7.98 -21.77
C VAL A 267 3.25 8.75 -21.91
N ARG A 268 3.32 9.97 -22.42
CA ARG A 268 2.17 10.86 -22.55
C ARG A 268 1.52 10.67 -23.92
N ASP A 269 0.20 10.61 -23.95
CA ASP A 269 -0.60 10.54 -25.18
C ASP A 269 -1.68 11.64 -25.19
N ASP A 270 -2.51 11.68 -26.24
CA ASP A 270 -3.59 12.67 -26.37
C ASP A 270 -4.64 12.53 -25.24
N ARG A 271 -4.83 11.33 -24.69
CA ARG A 271 -5.77 11.10 -23.58
C ARG A 271 -5.24 11.71 -22.29
N SER A 272 -3.95 11.52 -22.02
CA SER A 272 -3.25 12.17 -20.90
C SER A 272 -3.33 13.69 -20.99
N ALA A 273 -3.17 14.25 -22.20
CA ALA A 273 -3.32 15.68 -22.45
C ALA A 273 -4.69 16.20 -22.07
N VAL A 274 -5.74 15.53 -22.55
CA VAL A 274 -7.12 15.88 -22.25
C VAL A 274 -7.36 15.82 -20.75
N ALA A 275 -6.97 14.74 -20.08
CA ALA A 275 -7.17 14.58 -18.64
C ALA A 275 -6.52 15.71 -17.81
N LEU A 276 -5.27 16.07 -18.10
CA LEU A 276 -4.58 17.19 -17.44
C LEU A 276 -5.28 18.54 -17.73
N ALA A 277 -5.77 18.73 -18.96
CA ALA A 277 -6.52 19.94 -19.32
C ALA A 277 -7.84 20.08 -18.55
N ARG A 278 -8.51 18.96 -18.23
CA ARG A 278 -9.73 18.97 -17.40
C ARG A 278 -9.45 19.43 -15.98
N VAL A 279 -8.36 18.93 -15.38
CA VAL A 279 -7.91 19.37 -14.04
C VAL A 279 -7.56 20.86 -14.07
N LEU A 280 -6.81 21.32 -15.07
CA LEU A 280 -6.45 22.74 -15.23
C LEU A 280 -7.68 23.65 -15.38
N ALA A 281 -8.69 23.21 -16.13
CA ALA A 281 -9.96 23.92 -16.25
C ALA A 281 -10.70 24.01 -14.90
N GLY A 282 -10.71 22.93 -14.12
CA GLY A 282 -11.23 22.92 -12.76
C GLY A 282 -10.52 23.94 -11.86
N ARG A 283 -9.19 23.98 -11.87
CA ARG A 283 -8.39 24.96 -11.11
C ARG A 283 -8.68 26.41 -11.51
N LEU A 284 -8.88 26.68 -12.81
CA LEU A 284 -9.25 28.00 -13.30
C LEU A 284 -10.62 28.45 -12.78
N ILE A 285 -11.60 27.55 -12.74
CA ILE A 285 -12.93 27.84 -12.16
C ILE A 285 -12.80 28.20 -10.67
N GLN A 286 -11.97 27.47 -9.92
CA GLN A 286 -11.72 27.77 -8.51
C GLN A 286 -10.98 29.10 -8.32
N LEU A 287 -9.97 29.40 -9.15
CA LEU A 287 -9.29 30.69 -9.16
C LEU A 287 -10.24 31.86 -9.39
N ALA A 288 -11.19 31.73 -10.32
CA ALA A 288 -12.20 32.76 -10.56
C ALA A 288 -13.09 33.00 -9.36
N THR A 289 -13.44 31.91 -8.65
CA THR A 289 -14.25 31.94 -7.43
C THR A 289 -13.50 32.63 -6.30
N GLU A 290 -12.24 32.25 -6.04
CA GLU A 290 -11.36 32.89 -5.03
C GLU A 290 -11.17 34.38 -5.31
N ALA A 291 -10.90 34.74 -6.56
CA ALA A 291 -10.66 36.14 -6.95
C ALA A 291 -11.95 36.97 -7.14
N ASN A 292 -13.13 36.38 -6.90
CA ASN A 292 -14.44 36.98 -7.17
C ASN A 292 -14.56 37.60 -8.59
N LYS A 293 -14.05 36.88 -9.60
CA LYS A 293 -14.07 37.30 -11.00
C LYS A 293 -15.07 36.49 -11.80
N ARG A 294 -15.76 37.16 -12.73
CA ARG A 294 -16.71 36.53 -13.65
C ARG A 294 -16.12 36.42 -15.04
N TYR A 295 -16.10 35.21 -15.58
CA TYR A 295 -15.78 34.97 -16.98
C TYR A 295 -16.90 35.47 -17.91
N SER A 296 -16.55 35.70 -19.17
CA SER A 296 -17.57 35.85 -20.22
C SER A 296 -18.35 34.55 -20.36
N THR A 297 -19.58 34.62 -20.90
CA THR A 297 -20.43 33.45 -21.11
C THR A 297 -19.71 32.36 -21.92
N ALA A 298 -18.99 32.74 -22.97
CA ALA A 298 -18.24 31.80 -23.82
C ALA A 298 -17.08 31.12 -23.06
N HIS A 299 -16.32 31.87 -22.25
CA HIS A 299 -15.22 31.31 -21.46
C HIS A 299 -15.74 30.41 -20.34
N SER A 300 -16.84 30.80 -19.67
CA SER A 300 -17.47 29.99 -18.64
C SER A 300 -17.99 28.67 -19.20
N GLN A 301 -18.72 28.69 -20.33
CA GLN A 301 -19.21 27.47 -20.99
C GLN A 301 -18.06 26.55 -21.41
N TYR A 302 -17.00 27.10 -21.97
CA TYR A 302 -15.81 26.34 -22.37
C TYR A 302 -15.13 25.65 -21.18
N LEU A 303 -14.85 26.39 -20.10
CA LEU A 303 -14.18 25.84 -18.92
C LEU A 303 -15.04 24.80 -18.20
N CYS A 304 -16.34 25.06 -18.00
CA CYS A 304 -17.24 24.11 -17.36
C CYS A 304 -17.41 22.83 -18.21
N GLY A 305 -17.54 22.97 -19.53
CA GLY A 305 -17.62 21.83 -20.45
C GLY A 305 -16.35 20.98 -20.46
N LEU A 306 -15.18 21.62 -20.40
CA LEU A 306 -13.90 20.92 -20.34
C LEU A 306 -13.67 20.25 -18.98
N ALA A 307 -13.87 20.95 -17.87
CA ALA A 307 -13.66 20.40 -16.53
C ALA A 307 -14.61 19.22 -16.26
N GLY A 308 -15.91 19.39 -16.54
CA GLY A 308 -16.93 18.44 -16.12
C GLY A 308 -16.88 18.23 -14.60
N GLU A 309 -16.82 16.97 -14.17
CA GLU A 309 -16.73 16.61 -12.74
C GLU A 309 -15.41 17.05 -12.06
N GLU A 310 -14.34 17.33 -12.80
CA GLU A 310 -13.05 17.73 -12.22
C GLU A 310 -13.14 19.05 -11.45
N ALA A 311 -14.08 19.94 -11.80
CA ALA A 311 -14.27 21.21 -11.12
C ALA A 311 -14.58 21.04 -9.62
N ALA A 312 -15.21 19.92 -9.24
CA ALA A 312 -15.56 19.59 -7.86
C ALA A 312 -14.52 18.70 -7.14
N ARG A 313 -13.49 18.24 -7.86
CA ARG A 313 -12.47 17.30 -7.34
C ARG A 313 -11.10 17.94 -7.13
N VAL A 314 -10.91 19.17 -7.61
CA VAL A 314 -9.66 19.91 -7.43
C VAL A 314 -9.64 20.58 -6.06
N GLU A 315 -8.49 20.50 -5.41
CA GLU A 315 -8.23 21.07 -4.09
C GLU A 315 -6.88 21.80 -4.11
N LEU A 316 -6.69 22.76 -3.21
CA LEU A 316 -5.35 23.28 -2.90
C LEU A 316 -4.64 22.31 -1.97
N TYR A 317 -3.30 22.35 -2.01
CA TYR A 317 -2.51 21.49 -1.14
C TYR A 317 -2.75 21.86 0.32
N GLU A 318 -3.31 20.95 1.09
CA GLU A 318 -3.37 21.05 2.55
C GLU A 318 -2.12 20.41 3.14
N ALA A 319 -1.28 21.20 3.80
CA ALA A 319 -0.11 20.67 4.49
C ALA A 319 -0.58 19.79 5.66
N SER A 320 -0.34 18.48 5.58
CA SER A 320 -0.26 17.64 6.76
C SER A 320 0.87 18.20 7.61
N GLY A 321 0.62 18.59 8.86
CA GLY A 321 1.48 19.44 9.71
C GLY A 321 2.92 19.00 10.02
N ASP A 322 3.49 18.08 9.24
CA ASP A 322 4.92 17.81 9.20
C ASP A 322 5.59 18.78 8.22
N GLU A 323 6.59 19.53 8.72
CA GLU A 323 7.42 20.47 7.95
C GLU A 323 8.36 19.71 6.98
N ASP A 324 7.82 19.10 5.92
CA ASP A 324 8.63 18.57 4.83
C ASP A 324 9.02 19.73 3.87
N PRO A 325 10.31 20.01 3.65
CA PRO A 325 10.78 21.06 2.72
C PRO A 325 10.24 20.92 1.28
N LEU A 326 9.77 19.74 0.89
CA LEU A 326 9.13 19.50 -0.41
C LEU A 326 7.70 20.07 -0.46
N VAL A 327 7.05 20.29 0.68
CA VAL A 327 5.72 20.92 0.80
C VAL A 327 5.76 22.39 0.38
N ASP A 328 6.86 23.09 0.64
CA ASP A 328 7.01 24.50 0.26
C ASP A 328 7.04 24.74 -1.26
N ARG A 329 7.27 23.68 -2.05
CA ARG A 329 7.23 23.75 -3.51
C ARG A 329 5.82 23.58 -4.08
N ASN A 330 4.84 23.16 -3.27
CA ASN A 330 3.48 23.00 -3.73
C ASN A 330 2.73 24.34 -3.75
N PRO A 331 1.83 24.55 -4.73
CA PRO A 331 1.01 25.75 -4.81
C PRO A 331 0.21 26.03 -3.53
N LYS A 332 0.32 27.25 -3.01
CA LYS A 332 -0.44 27.73 -1.85
C LYS A 332 -1.66 28.57 -2.26
N THR A 333 -1.73 28.98 -3.52
CA THR A 333 -2.85 29.74 -4.11
C THR A 333 -3.35 29.09 -5.39
N TRP A 334 -4.62 29.32 -5.75
CA TRP A 334 -5.14 28.82 -7.04
C TRP A 334 -4.38 29.41 -8.24
N LYS A 335 -3.84 30.62 -8.11
CA LYS A 335 -3.03 31.25 -9.16
C LYS A 335 -1.72 30.49 -9.40
N GLU A 336 -1.04 30.10 -8.33
CA GLU A 336 0.14 29.23 -8.40
C GLU A 336 -0.21 27.85 -8.93
N ALA A 337 -1.35 27.28 -8.51
CA ALA A 337 -1.79 25.95 -8.92
C ALA A 337 -2.08 25.88 -10.43
N VAL A 338 -2.78 26.89 -10.95
CA VAL A 338 -3.02 27.04 -12.39
C VAL A 338 -1.70 27.18 -13.15
N THR A 339 -0.77 28.00 -12.65
CA THR A 339 0.53 28.23 -13.30
C THR A 339 1.40 26.98 -13.31
N SER A 340 1.44 26.26 -12.18
CA SER A 340 2.28 25.08 -11.98
C SER A 340 1.81 23.91 -12.85
N LEU A 341 0.52 23.54 -12.81
CA LEU A 341 -0.04 22.52 -13.71
C LEU A 341 0.04 22.95 -15.18
N GLY A 342 -0.15 24.23 -15.49
CA GLY A 342 0.05 24.76 -16.83
C GLY A 342 1.48 24.51 -17.35
N ARG A 343 2.50 24.71 -16.51
CA ARG A 343 3.91 24.41 -16.86
C ARG A 343 4.14 22.92 -17.03
N ALA A 344 3.59 22.08 -16.16
CA ALA A 344 3.65 20.63 -16.32
C ALA A 344 2.99 20.19 -17.65
N GLY A 345 1.90 20.87 -18.03
CA GLY A 345 1.21 20.71 -19.31
C GLY A 345 2.07 21.00 -20.55
N ASN A 346 3.10 21.85 -20.45
CA ASN A 346 4.03 22.09 -21.58
C ASN A 346 4.85 20.85 -21.95
N SER A 347 4.88 19.82 -21.09
CA SER A 347 5.56 18.56 -21.37
C SER A 347 4.71 17.55 -22.18
N VAL A 348 3.41 17.83 -22.35
CA VAL A 348 2.41 16.97 -23.02
C VAL A 348 2.65 16.91 -24.54
N PRO A 349 2.31 15.80 -25.23
CA PRO A 349 2.74 15.55 -26.61
C PRO A 349 2.28 16.62 -27.61
N GLN A 350 3.15 16.88 -28.60
CA GLN A 350 3.01 17.91 -29.62
C GLN A 350 1.98 17.60 -30.72
N SER A 351 0.95 16.79 -30.45
CA SER A 351 -0.18 16.79 -31.38
C SER A 351 -0.88 18.14 -31.26
N ALA A 352 -1.12 18.81 -32.38
CA ALA A 352 -1.71 20.15 -32.36
C ALA A 352 -3.06 20.16 -31.61
N GLN A 353 -3.80 19.04 -31.65
CA GLN A 353 -5.11 18.91 -31.00
C GLN A 353 -5.02 18.82 -29.47
N ALA A 354 -4.02 18.13 -28.94
CA ALA A 354 -3.77 18.02 -27.50
C ALA A 354 -3.31 19.35 -26.86
N ALA A 355 -2.64 20.21 -27.63
CA ALA A 355 -2.13 21.50 -27.16
C ALA A 355 -3.19 22.61 -27.12
N ILE A 356 -4.23 22.56 -27.98
CA ILE A 356 -5.26 23.60 -28.10
C ILE A 356 -5.89 23.97 -26.73
N PRO A 357 -6.31 23.00 -25.89
CA PRO A 357 -6.91 23.34 -24.61
C PRO A 357 -5.98 24.14 -23.69
N PHE A 358 -4.69 23.77 -23.64
CA PHE A 358 -3.69 24.44 -22.81
C PHE A 358 -3.41 25.85 -23.29
N VAL A 359 -3.27 26.06 -24.61
CA VAL A 359 -3.07 27.40 -25.19
C VAL A 359 -4.26 28.31 -24.86
N ARG A 360 -5.47 27.85 -25.12
CA ARG A 360 -6.69 28.63 -24.86
C ARG A 360 -6.87 28.94 -23.38
N MET A 361 -6.55 28.00 -22.49
CA MET A 361 -6.58 28.24 -21.05
C MET A 361 -5.49 29.22 -20.59
N ASN A 362 -4.30 29.21 -21.21
CA ASN A 362 -3.24 30.18 -20.92
C ASN A 362 -3.70 31.60 -21.27
N ASP A 363 -4.36 31.78 -22.40
CA ASP A 363 -4.93 33.08 -22.80
C ASP A 363 -6.02 33.55 -21.83
N ILE A 364 -6.91 32.65 -21.40
CA ILE A 364 -7.93 32.97 -20.38
C ILE A 364 -7.26 33.34 -19.05
N ALA A 365 -6.27 32.58 -18.59
CA ALA A 365 -5.58 32.85 -17.33
C ALA A 365 -4.87 34.21 -17.36
N LYS A 366 -4.24 34.55 -18.49
CA LYS A 366 -3.56 35.82 -18.71
C LYS A 366 -4.54 36.98 -18.73
N LEU A 367 -5.63 36.85 -19.47
CA LEU A 367 -6.66 37.86 -19.63
C LEU A 367 -7.31 38.24 -18.29
N TYR A 368 -7.69 37.25 -17.47
CA TYR A 368 -8.46 37.50 -16.25
C TYR A 368 -7.60 37.67 -15.00
N PHE A 369 -6.42 37.06 -14.91
CA PHE A 369 -5.63 37.01 -13.66
C PHE A 369 -4.17 37.44 -13.80
N GLY A 370 -3.73 37.76 -15.03
CA GLY A 370 -2.32 38.00 -15.32
C GLY A 370 -1.43 36.80 -14.99
N ALA A 371 -2.00 35.59 -14.99
CA ALA A 371 -1.28 34.34 -14.81
C ALA A 371 -0.92 33.77 -16.18
N GLN A 372 0.31 33.27 -16.35
CA GLN A 372 0.75 32.64 -17.58
C GLN A 372 1.80 31.57 -17.26
N TRP A 373 1.82 30.50 -18.05
CA TRP A 373 2.78 29.39 -17.89
C TRP A 373 3.58 29.09 -19.15
N VAL A 374 3.36 29.87 -20.21
CA VAL A 374 4.23 29.94 -21.38
C VAL A 374 4.97 31.27 -21.30
N ASN A 375 6.30 31.22 -21.20
CA ASN A 375 7.13 32.41 -21.39
C ASN A 375 7.15 32.70 -22.88
N ASN A 376 6.76 33.91 -23.29
CA ASN A 376 7.05 34.40 -24.63
C ASN A 376 8.56 34.55 -24.83
#